data_AF-A0A5C3KLV7-F1
#
_entry.id   AF-A0A5C3KLV7-F1
#
_cell.length_a   1.000
_cell.length_b   1.000
_cell.length_c   1.000
_cell.angle_alpha   90.00
_cell.angle_beta   90.00
_cell.angle_gamma   90.00
#
_symmetry.space_group_name_H-M   'P 1'
#
loop_
_entity.id
_entity.type
_entity.pdbx_description
1 polymer ?
#
loop_
_entity_poly.entity_id
_entity_poly.type
_entity_poly.pdbx_seq_one_letter_code
_entity_poly.pdbx_strand_id
1 'polypeptide(L)'
;MSSNLLSMLQKGLKALRKHVESHRNTILNKIKHKAVVPSEDEAWLDHEGNMVDKEWMLDLLERAKTPDGVFNELNDADKMLAEELRKLGEPGATVAGNWRKRGNFEKAPEKQKDPEVNSEDEVDGPRLKLDESKEPKSHGTTFSTIYNLRKRGL
;
A
#
# COMPACT_ATOMS: atom_id res chain seq x y z
N MET A 1 -38.79 2.76 5.40
CA MET A 1 -38.04 2.14 6.51
C MET A 1 -36.65 1.85 5.97
N SER A 2 -35.61 2.55 6.44
CA SER A 2 -34.23 2.18 6.10
C SER A 2 -33.93 0.80 6.69
N SER A 3 -33.26 -0.06 5.92
CA SER A 3 -32.86 -1.38 6.43
C SER A 3 -31.90 -1.21 7.61
N ASN A 4 -31.94 -2.14 8.57
CA ASN A 4 -31.02 -2.11 9.72
C ASN A 4 -29.56 -2.05 9.26
N LEU A 5 -29.23 -2.78 8.19
CA LEU A 5 -27.94 -2.76 7.51
C LEU A 5 -27.53 -1.34 7.08
N LEU A 6 -28.38 -0.65 6.32
CA LEU A 6 -28.09 0.70 5.82
C LEU A 6 -27.85 1.68 6.98
N SER A 7 -28.66 1.57 8.04
CA SER A 7 -28.50 2.44 9.23
C SER A 7 -27.18 2.22 9.97
N MET A 8 -26.68 0.98 10.03
CA MET A 8 -25.39 0.65 10.64
C MET A 8 -24.23 1.16 9.79
N LEU A 9 -24.29 0.95 8.48
CA LEU A 9 -23.27 1.42 7.55
C LEU A 9 -23.18 2.95 7.53
N GLN A 10 -24.31 3.66 7.56
CA GLN A 10 -24.35 5.12 7.66
C GLN A 10 -23.72 5.64 8.96
N LYS A 11 -23.94 4.96 10.10
CA LYS A 11 -23.27 5.30 11.36
C LYS A 11 -21.75 5.12 11.27
N GLY A 12 -21.30 4.00 10.69
CA GLY A 12 -19.89 3.72 10.44
C GLY A 12 -19.24 4.79 9.56
N LEU A 13 -19.89 5.16 8.45
CA LEU A 13 -19.39 6.21 7.56
C LEU A 13 -19.28 7.56 8.27
N LYS A 14 -20.27 7.91 9.11
CA LYS A 14 -20.22 9.14 9.91
C LYS A 14 -19.05 9.14 10.90
N ALA A 15 -18.77 8.02 11.55
CA ALA A 15 -17.63 7.88 12.46
C ALA A 15 -16.30 8.03 11.70
N LEU A 16 -16.18 7.36 10.55
CA LEU A 16 -15.04 7.49 9.67
C LEU A 16 -14.84 8.94 9.21
N ARG A 17 -15.88 9.61 8.70
CA ARG A 17 -15.78 10.99 8.21
C ARG A 17 -15.19 11.93 9.26
N LYS A 18 -15.61 11.79 10.53
CA LYS A 18 -15.04 12.57 11.64
C LYS A 18 -13.55 12.29 11.84
N HIS A 19 -13.15 11.04 11.78
CA HIS A 19 -11.74 10.66 11.90
C HIS A 19 -10.90 11.23 10.74
N VAL A 20 -11.40 11.10 9.50
CA VAL A 20 -10.71 11.63 8.31
C VAL A 20 -10.62 13.14 8.35
N GLU A 21 -11.68 13.83 8.77
CA GLU A 21 -11.69 15.28 8.92
C GLU A 21 -10.70 15.76 10.00
N SER A 22 -10.65 15.07 11.14
CA SER A 22 -9.67 15.36 12.20
C SER A 22 -8.22 15.23 11.71
N HIS A 23 -7.91 14.17 10.98
CA HIS A 23 -6.57 13.94 10.45
C HIS A 23 -6.23 14.94 9.33
N ARG A 24 -7.18 15.19 8.40
CA ARG A 24 -7.02 16.24 7.36
C ARG A 24 -6.77 17.62 7.98
N ASN A 25 -7.48 17.98 9.03
CA ASN A 25 -7.25 19.25 9.73
C ASN A 25 -5.84 19.34 10.34
N THR A 26 -5.32 18.22 10.83
CA THR A 26 -3.95 18.14 11.34
C THR A 26 -2.93 18.39 10.22
N ILE A 27 -3.10 17.74 9.07
CA ILE A 27 -2.25 17.96 7.88
C ILE A 27 -2.37 19.40 7.39
N LEU A 28 -3.59 19.93 7.26
CA LEU A 28 -3.83 21.32 6.85
C LEU A 28 -3.16 22.31 7.80
N ASN A 29 -3.13 22.02 9.11
CA ASN A 29 -2.44 22.88 10.07
C ASN A 29 -0.92 22.85 9.85
N LYS A 30 -0.33 21.67 9.62
CA LYS A 30 1.10 21.56 9.26
C LYS A 30 1.42 22.39 8.01
N ILE A 31 0.59 22.29 6.98
CA ILE A 31 0.73 23.05 5.73
C ILE A 31 0.65 24.56 5.98
N LYS A 32 -0.32 25.02 6.80
CA LYS A 32 -0.45 26.45 7.16
C LYS A 32 0.79 27.00 7.86
N HIS A 33 1.44 26.17 8.68
CA HIS A 33 2.70 26.51 9.35
C HIS A 33 3.94 26.32 8.44
N LYS A 34 3.76 26.07 7.14
CA LYS A 34 4.82 25.80 6.16
C LYS A 34 5.72 24.62 6.57
N ALA A 35 5.20 23.70 7.38
CA ALA A 35 5.88 22.47 7.71
C ALA A 35 5.81 21.51 6.53
N VAL A 36 6.84 20.68 6.38
CA VAL A 36 6.85 19.59 5.40
C VAL A 36 5.83 18.54 5.83
N VAL A 37 4.96 18.13 4.90
CA VAL A 37 4.05 17.01 5.12
C VAL A 37 4.89 15.73 5.02
N PRO A 38 4.88 14.87 6.05
CA PRO A 38 5.62 13.61 5.98
C PRO A 38 4.98 12.69 4.94
N SER A 39 5.79 11.84 4.31
CA SER A 39 5.32 10.86 3.31
C SER A 39 4.25 9.92 3.86
N GLU A 40 4.25 9.66 5.17
CA GLU A 40 3.21 8.89 5.84
C GLU A 40 1.82 9.57 5.77
N ASP A 41 1.76 10.89 5.96
CA ASP A 41 0.51 11.66 5.86
C ASP A 41 0.01 11.70 4.40
N GLU A 42 0.92 11.73 3.42
CA GLU A 42 0.59 11.66 1.99
C GLU A 42 0.02 10.28 1.62
N ALA A 43 0.72 9.20 1.98
CA ALA A 43 0.24 7.84 1.76
C ALA A 43 -1.11 7.59 2.45
N TRP A 44 -1.30 8.15 3.65
CA TRP A 44 -2.58 8.09 4.35
C TRP A 44 -3.70 8.77 3.57
N LEU A 45 -3.45 9.92 2.92
CA LEU A 45 -4.47 10.62 2.12
C LEU A 45 -4.92 9.80 0.91
N ASP A 46 -3.99 9.09 0.26
CA ASP A 46 -4.26 8.25 -0.91
C ASP A 46 -5.02 6.96 -0.56
N HIS A 47 -4.87 6.49 0.69
CA HIS A 47 -5.41 5.21 1.14
C HIS A 47 -6.59 5.38 2.11
N GLU A 48 -6.33 5.56 3.40
CA GLU A 48 -7.34 5.66 4.45
C GLU A 48 -8.18 6.96 4.33
N GLY A 49 -7.56 8.04 3.86
CA GLY A 49 -8.19 9.33 3.61
C GLY A 49 -9.10 9.36 2.39
N ASN A 50 -9.02 8.34 1.53
CA ASN A 50 -9.89 8.15 0.38
C ASN A 50 -11.15 7.37 0.76
N MET A 51 -12.28 8.09 0.84
CA MET A 51 -13.58 7.55 1.21
C MET A 51 -14.51 7.32 0.01
N VAL A 52 -14.06 7.63 -1.22
CA VAL A 52 -14.92 7.66 -2.42
C VAL A 52 -15.63 6.33 -2.62
N ASP A 53 -14.92 5.21 -2.54
CA ASP A 53 -15.49 3.87 -2.73
C ASP A 53 -16.56 3.55 -1.68
N LYS A 54 -16.32 3.97 -0.43
CA LYS A 54 -17.23 3.76 0.71
C LYS A 54 -18.50 4.61 0.57
N GLU A 55 -18.37 5.85 0.08
CA GLU A 55 -19.49 6.74 -0.17
C GLU A 55 -20.33 6.28 -1.37
N TRP A 56 -19.67 5.88 -2.46
CA TRP A 56 -20.33 5.37 -3.66
C TRP A 56 -21.16 4.12 -3.37
N MET A 57 -20.57 3.15 -2.66
CA MET A 57 -21.27 1.93 -2.26
C MET A 57 -22.50 2.24 -1.40
N LEU A 58 -22.41 3.21 -0.49
CA LEU A 58 -23.54 3.61 0.35
C LEU A 58 -24.66 4.30 -0.44
N ASP A 59 -24.32 5.17 -1.39
CA ASP A 59 -25.28 5.80 -2.30
C ASP A 59 -26.00 4.75 -3.16
N LEU A 60 -25.27 3.72 -3.62
CA LEU A 60 -25.85 2.59 -4.35
C LEU A 60 -26.88 1.83 -3.48
N LEU A 61 -26.54 1.52 -2.24
CA LEU A 61 -27.44 0.83 -1.30
C LEU A 61 -28.64 1.69 -0.89
N GLU A 62 -28.47 3.01 -0.79
CA GLU A 62 -29.54 3.94 -0.45
C GLU A 62 -30.56 4.10 -1.58
N ARG A 63 -30.10 4.07 -2.83
CA ARG A 63 -30.96 4.13 -4.02
C ARG A 63 -31.62 2.80 -4.37
N ALA A 64 -31.10 1.69 -3.82
CA ALA A 64 -31.63 0.37 -4.07
C ALA A 64 -33.02 0.18 -3.44
N LYS A 65 -33.94 -0.43 -4.19
CA LYS A 65 -35.26 -0.84 -3.67
C LYS A 65 -35.13 -1.93 -2.59
N THR A 66 -34.10 -2.78 -2.71
CA THR A 66 -33.76 -3.87 -1.80
C THR A 66 -32.28 -3.80 -1.42
N PRO A 67 -31.91 -3.02 -0.40
CA PRO A 67 -30.51 -2.83 0.00
C PRO A 67 -29.78 -4.14 0.29
N ASP A 68 -30.44 -5.09 0.96
CA ASP A 68 -29.84 -6.38 1.31
C ASP A 68 -29.57 -7.26 0.08
N GLY A 69 -30.39 -7.12 -0.97
CA GLY A 69 -30.18 -7.82 -2.25
C GLY A 69 -28.95 -7.29 -2.98
N VAL A 70 -28.86 -5.96 -3.11
CA VAL A 70 -27.71 -5.30 -3.75
C VAL A 70 -26.43 -5.54 -2.97
N PHE A 71 -26.49 -5.56 -1.63
CA PHE A 71 -25.36 -5.91 -0.79
C PHE A 71 -24.78 -7.29 -1.11
N ASN A 72 -25.64 -8.28 -1.38
CA ASN A 72 -25.19 -9.63 -1.74
C ASN A 72 -24.56 -9.70 -3.13
N GLU A 73 -24.94 -8.79 -4.03
CA GLU A 73 -24.40 -8.66 -5.39
C GLU A 73 -23.10 -7.85 -5.47
N LEU A 74 -22.73 -7.15 -4.39
CA LEU A 74 -21.45 -6.45 -4.29
C LEU A 74 -20.27 -7.41 -4.52
N ASN A 75 -19.20 -6.90 -5.11
CA ASN A 75 -17.95 -7.64 -5.23
C ASN A 75 -17.30 -7.83 -3.84
N ASP A 76 -16.29 -8.70 -3.76
CA ASP A 76 -15.66 -9.03 -2.48
C ASP A 76 -14.96 -7.82 -1.83
N ALA A 77 -14.43 -6.89 -2.63
CA ALA A 77 -13.78 -5.68 -2.13
C ALA A 77 -14.80 -4.75 -1.46
N ASP A 78 -15.94 -4.50 -2.10
CA ASP A 78 -17.03 -3.67 -1.59
C ASP A 78 -17.67 -4.29 -0.35
N LYS A 79 -17.83 -5.63 -0.33
CA LYS A 79 -18.26 -6.35 0.88
C LYS A 79 -17.30 -6.17 2.04
N MET A 80 -15.99 -6.24 1.79
CA MET A 80 -14.99 -5.96 2.84
C MET A 80 -15.08 -4.52 3.34
N LEU A 81 -15.23 -3.53 2.45
CA LEU A 81 -15.42 -2.14 2.84
C LEU A 81 -16.67 -1.95 3.71
N ALA A 82 -17.77 -2.64 3.38
CA ALA A 82 -18.99 -2.57 4.15
C ALA A 82 -18.86 -3.24 5.53
N GLU A 83 -18.16 -4.36 5.62
CA GLU A 83 -17.84 -5.02 6.89
C GLU A 83 -16.98 -4.14 7.80
N GLU A 84 -16.03 -3.40 7.24
CA GLU A 84 -15.25 -2.40 7.99
C GLU A 84 -16.12 -1.25 8.49
N LEU A 85 -17.00 -0.72 7.64
CA LEU A 85 -17.97 0.30 8.06
C LEU A 85 -18.90 -0.22 9.16
N ARG A 86 -19.35 -1.47 9.07
CA ARG A 86 -20.19 -2.10 10.08
C ARG A 86 -19.49 -2.12 11.44
N LYS A 87 -18.23 -2.54 11.47
CA LYS A 87 -17.40 -2.53 12.69
C LYS A 87 -17.26 -1.13 13.29
N LEU A 88 -17.06 -0.11 12.46
CA LEU A 88 -16.99 1.28 12.92
C LEU A 88 -18.33 1.85 13.41
N GLY A 89 -19.43 1.28 12.93
CA GLY A 89 -20.78 1.63 13.38
C GLY A 89 -21.13 1.06 14.75
N GLU A 90 -20.32 0.13 15.28
CA GLU A 90 -20.54 -0.44 16.61
C GLU A 90 -20.15 0.55 17.73
N PRO A 91 -20.94 0.60 18.81
CA PRO A 91 -20.65 1.47 19.94
C PRO A 91 -19.34 1.07 20.61
N GLY A 92 -18.36 1.98 20.61
CA GLY A 92 -17.03 1.76 21.22
C GLY A 92 -15.93 1.34 20.23
N ALA A 93 -16.24 1.21 18.95
CA ALA A 93 -15.24 0.92 17.94
C ALA A 93 -14.25 2.09 17.75
N THR A 94 -12.96 1.79 17.75
CA THR A 94 -11.90 2.74 17.42
C THR A 94 -11.49 2.58 15.96
N VAL A 95 -11.29 3.70 15.27
CA VAL A 95 -10.75 3.71 13.91
C VAL A 95 -9.25 3.37 13.98
N ALA A 96 -8.92 2.07 13.94
CA ALA A 96 -7.54 1.62 13.86
C ALA A 96 -7.07 1.73 12.39
N GLY A 97 -6.14 2.65 12.11
CA GLY A 97 -5.56 2.83 10.77
C GLY A 97 -4.76 1.61 10.34
N ASN A 98 -5.33 0.79 9.46
CA ASN A 98 -4.66 -0.30 8.72
C ASN A 98 -5.63 -0.93 7.71
N TRP A 99 -6.37 -0.09 6.98
CA TRP A 99 -7.60 -0.51 6.28
C TRP A 99 -7.34 -1.26 4.98
N ARG A 100 -6.13 -1.17 4.43
CA ARG A 100 -5.77 -1.90 3.21
C ARG A 100 -4.80 -3.05 3.44
N LYS A 101 -4.25 -3.21 4.65
CA LYS A 101 -3.24 -4.24 4.92
C LYS A 101 -3.80 -5.66 5.05
N ARG A 102 -5.12 -5.86 4.95
CA ARG A 102 -5.77 -7.18 5.04
C ARG A 102 -6.27 -7.73 3.70
N GLY A 103 -6.17 -6.96 2.61
CA GLY A 103 -6.70 -7.34 1.30
C GLY A 103 -5.70 -7.97 0.33
N ASN A 104 -4.39 -8.01 0.64
CA ASN A 104 -3.39 -8.52 -0.30
C ASN A 104 -2.95 -9.95 0.05
N PHE A 105 -3.78 -10.94 -0.28
CA PHE A 105 -3.28 -12.28 -0.60
C PHE A 105 -3.09 -12.36 -2.12
N GLU A 106 -2.19 -11.54 -2.65
CA GLU A 106 -1.47 -11.97 -3.84
C GLU A 106 -0.68 -13.22 -3.43
N LYS A 107 -1.11 -14.37 -3.95
CA LYS A 107 -0.36 -15.63 -3.90
C LYS A 107 1.10 -15.34 -4.26
N ALA A 108 1.97 -15.37 -3.25
CA ALA A 108 3.39 -15.51 -3.51
C ALA A 108 3.58 -16.84 -4.27
N PRO A 109 4.26 -16.85 -5.44
CA PRO A 109 4.66 -18.12 -6.03
C PRO A 109 5.59 -18.81 -5.04
N GLU A 110 5.12 -19.97 -4.58
CA GLU A 110 5.86 -20.94 -3.79
C GLU A 110 7.19 -21.20 -4.51
N LYS A 111 8.28 -20.63 -3.95
CA LYS A 111 9.63 -20.95 -4.38
C LYS A 111 9.82 -22.43 -4.18
N GLN A 112 9.86 -23.17 -5.28
CA GLN A 112 10.30 -24.55 -5.29
C GLN A 112 11.66 -24.62 -4.60
N LYS A 113 11.66 -25.37 -3.51
CA LYS A 113 12.82 -25.69 -2.70
C LYS A 113 13.51 -26.85 -3.39
N ASP A 114 14.55 -26.58 -4.15
CA ASP A 114 15.45 -27.64 -4.61
C ASP A 114 16.14 -28.25 -3.38
N PRO A 115 16.06 -29.57 -3.15
CA PRO A 115 16.86 -30.21 -2.13
C PRO A 115 18.28 -30.45 -2.66
N GLU A 116 19.22 -29.81 -1.98
CA GLU A 116 20.65 -30.04 -2.09
C GLU A 116 21.04 -31.41 -1.48
N VAL A 117 22.01 -32.08 -2.13
CA VAL A 117 22.99 -33.09 -1.66
C VAL A 117 22.50 -34.49 -1.24
N ASN A 118 23.16 -35.64 -1.47
CA ASN A 118 24.49 -36.11 -1.92
C ASN A 118 24.27 -37.42 -2.75
N SER A 119 25.17 -38.06 -3.49
CA SER A 119 26.50 -38.58 -3.13
C SER A 119 27.14 -39.30 -4.33
N GLU A 120 28.45 -39.09 -4.51
CA GLU A 120 29.49 -40.10 -4.82
C GLU A 120 29.27 -41.10 -5.97
N ASP A 121 30.03 -40.93 -7.06
CA ASP A 121 30.72 -42.06 -7.69
C ASP A 121 31.99 -41.59 -8.42
N GLU A 122 33.08 -42.29 -8.10
CA GLU A 122 34.48 -42.11 -8.45
C GLU A 122 34.82 -42.87 -9.74
N VAL A 123 35.38 -42.26 -10.80
CA VAL A 123 36.24 -42.94 -11.81
C VAL A 123 37.22 -41.96 -12.52
N ASP A 124 38.50 -42.08 -12.17
CA ASP A 124 39.70 -42.26 -13.03
C ASP A 124 40.06 -41.31 -14.24
N GLY A 125 40.99 -40.36 -13.98
CA GLY A 125 42.13 -39.84 -14.80
C GLY A 125 41.99 -39.35 -16.28
N PRO A 126 43.00 -38.65 -16.89
CA PRO A 126 44.21 -38.04 -16.33
C PRO A 126 44.44 -36.53 -16.69
N ARG A 127 45.06 -35.84 -15.71
CA ARG A 127 46.10 -34.78 -15.77
C ARG A 127 46.53 -34.19 -17.13
N LEU A 128 46.29 -32.88 -17.33
CA LEU A 128 47.14 -32.00 -18.16
C LEU A 128 47.28 -30.57 -17.58
N LYS A 129 48.48 -30.35 -17.02
CA LYS A 129 49.39 -29.17 -17.00
C LYS A 129 48.89 -27.74 -16.76
N LEU A 130 49.61 -27.10 -15.82
CA LEU A 130 49.83 -25.68 -15.62
C LEU A 130 49.92 -24.89 -16.94
N ASP A 131 49.40 -23.66 -16.93
CA ASP A 131 50.27 -22.53 -17.23
C ASP A 131 49.91 -21.30 -16.40
N GLU A 132 50.98 -20.67 -15.96
CA GLU A 132 51.08 -19.55 -15.04
C GLU A 132 51.20 -18.25 -15.87
N SER A 133 50.95 -17.10 -15.24
CA SER A 133 51.37 -15.75 -15.67
C SER A 133 50.39 -14.89 -16.48
N LYS A 134 49.84 -13.84 -15.85
CA LYS A 134 50.26 -12.42 -16.05
C LYS A 134 49.23 -11.43 -15.46
N GLU A 135 49.61 -10.76 -14.38
CA GLU A 135 49.22 -9.36 -14.09
C GLU A 135 50.24 -8.40 -14.78
N PRO A 136 50.21 -7.05 -14.60
CA PRO A 136 49.16 -6.05 -14.86
C PRO A 136 49.73 -4.77 -15.57
N LYS A 137 48.99 -4.01 -16.41
CA LYS A 137 49.35 -2.62 -16.85
C LYS A 137 48.10 -1.87 -17.32
N SER A 138 47.60 -0.81 -16.69
CA SER A 138 48.08 0.59 -16.54
C SER A 138 47.43 1.57 -17.55
N HIS A 139 47.22 2.82 -17.07
CA HIS A 139 46.76 4.06 -17.74
C HIS A 139 45.23 4.24 -17.85
N GLY A 140 44.60 5.37 -17.53
CA GLY A 140 45.00 6.71 -17.08
C GLY A 140 43.70 7.49 -16.75
N THR A 141 43.66 8.30 -15.69
CA THR A 141 43.92 9.76 -15.72
C THR A 141 42.69 10.63 -16.08
N THR A 142 42.13 11.21 -15.01
CA THR A 142 41.56 12.57 -14.82
C THR A 142 40.28 13.05 -15.51
N PHE A 143 39.33 13.44 -14.65
CA PHE A 143 38.67 14.75 -14.56
C PHE A 143 38.40 15.54 -15.86
N SER A 144 37.11 15.76 -16.14
CA SER A 144 36.67 17.03 -16.74
C SER A 144 35.43 17.55 -16.03
N THR A 145 35.57 18.81 -15.62
CA THR A 145 34.68 19.70 -14.87
C THR A 145 33.72 20.43 -15.85
N ILE A 146 32.80 21.22 -15.27
CA ILE A 146 32.09 22.40 -15.83
C ILE A 146 30.77 22.01 -16.55
N TYR A 147 29.57 22.40 -16.09
CA TYR A 147 29.10 23.79 -15.94
C TYR A 147 28.07 24.00 -14.83
N ASN A 148 28.37 24.96 -13.94
CA ASN A 148 27.41 25.75 -13.18
C ASN A 148 27.26 27.12 -13.86
N LEU A 149 26.06 27.69 -13.88
CA LEU A 149 25.70 29.09 -13.56
C LEU A 149 24.41 29.52 -14.28
N ARG A 150 23.35 29.83 -13.52
CA ARG A 150 22.72 31.17 -13.58
C ARG A 150 21.85 31.42 -12.34
N LYS A 151 22.45 32.04 -11.32
CA LYS A 151 21.77 32.87 -10.30
C LYS A 151 22.23 34.32 -10.50
N ARG A 152 21.41 35.25 -9.99
CA ARG A 152 21.48 36.74 -9.98
C ARG A 152 20.60 37.36 -11.09
N GLY A 153 19.59 38.18 -10.80
CA GLY A 153 19.36 39.04 -9.64
C GLY A 153 20.06 40.38 -9.86
N LEU A 154 19.35 41.29 -10.52
CA LEU A 154 19.47 42.75 -10.51
C LEU A 154 18.05 43.29 -10.68
#